data_AF-A0AAN8WIM7-F1
#
_entry.id   AF-A0AAN8WIM7-F1
#
_cell.length_a   1.000
_cell.length_b   1.000
_cell.length_c   1.000
_cell.angle_alpha   90.00
_cell.angle_beta   90.00
_cell.angle_gamma   90.00
#
_symmetry.space_group_name_H-M   'P 1'
#
loop_
_entity.id
_entity.type
_entity.pdbx_description
1 polymer ?
#
loop_
_entity_poly.entity_id
_entity_poly.type
_entity_poly.pdbx_seq_one_letter_code
_entity_poly.pdbx_strand_id
1 'polypeptide(L)'
;MISQLDDILTDIGTGWWDVLHYIVVYFCLSLPAYHAFGGAFLAPNVDYTCDPPDYDNIKINGTILEYKTISTPQLYINESYRDECSYLVENAENGTIEEMDCTNWSFDNSTFSTTITSEFQLTCGKAYLRASYQSIYMTGMFVGAPFSGLFADRFGRKTVLTCGLITYILLANLSCLVTNYSAILFCRFIQGSLAFFFTNISYILVIEISEPRFRPHLGIISMMPWAIATMIWGGLAYLIRDWRWLQFAVSIHGVFVFPFLWFIDESPRWLAVTGRHDRAMAVLKRAARLNKARLPDDEELMSILQNSHNKVASFGNKFTKRDLVANMKEKIDSFTILFKTPKLRRITLGLYVIYLIVNMVYYGLSLSGGTLSENPFVFMVLSGLMEIPAYSVTVPIVSRFGRKLPTWVSFLLSGIALLAIAPTPTNYVWTIVSLAMFGKLAISTAYSILMFYSTELFPTEVRSRGLGTSFMMSRIGSIVSPFIIEILGSAYPWAPSVVYGGTAFLACLVTIFLPDTLGKALPDTIEQLEGASEQFESRKTWIPVQTSERSPPLD
;
A
#
# COMPACT_ATOMS: atom_id res chain seq x y z
N MET A 1 10.33 23.47 -18.79
CA MET A 1 9.29 23.37 -17.74
C MET A 1 9.90 22.97 -16.40
N ILE A 2 10.88 22.05 -16.38
CA ILE A 2 11.45 21.42 -15.17
C ILE A 2 12.93 21.81 -14.93
N SER A 3 13.73 22.05 -15.98
CA SER A 3 15.18 22.25 -15.84
C SER A 3 15.56 23.47 -15.00
N GLN A 4 15.03 24.67 -15.27
CA GLN A 4 15.49 25.89 -14.57
C GLN A 4 15.24 25.90 -13.05
N LEU A 5 14.16 25.27 -12.58
CA LEU A 5 13.93 25.13 -11.14
C LEU A 5 14.76 24.01 -10.54
N ASP A 6 14.95 22.92 -11.30
CA ASP A 6 15.85 21.83 -10.93
C ASP A 6 17.31 22.30 -10.85
N ASP A 7 17.71 23.28 -11.68
CA ASP A 7 19.03 23.93 -11.63
C ASP A 7 19.18 24.71 -10.31
N ILE A 8 18.18 25.49 -9.91
CA ILE A 8 18.17 26.19 -8.60
C ILE A 8 18.24 25.19 -7.43
N LEU A 9 17.49 24.09 -7.49
CA LEU A 9 17.56 23.05 -6.46
C LEU A 9 18.93 22.36 -6.42
N THR A 10 19.62 22.29 -7.55
CA THR A 10 21.00 21.80 -7.63
C THR A 10 21.98 22.79 -7.00
N ASP A 11 21.80 24.10 -7.22
CA ASP A 11 22.61 25.15 -6.59
C ASP A 11 22.40 25.22 -5.07
N ILE A 12 21.17 25.00 -4.60
CA ILE A 12 20.84 24.91 -3.18
C ILE A 12 21.51 23.68 -2.53
N GLY A 13 21.64 22.60 -3.30
CA GLY A 13 22.18 21.32 -2.85
C GLY A 13 21.33 20.66 -1.76
N THR A 14 21.79 19.50 -1.28
CA THR A 14 21.14 18.76 -0.20
C THR A 14 21.76 19.11 1.16
N GLY A 15 20.92 19.39 2.16
CA GLY A 15 21.38 19.78 3.49
C GLY A 15 20.33 19.62 4.58
N TRP A 16 20.45 20.43 5.65
CA TRP A 16 19.58 20.34 6.82
C TRP A 16 18.10 20.62 6.50
N TRP A 17 17.84 21.45 5.49
CA TRP A 17 16.47 21.70 5.06
C TRP A 17 15.79 20.44 4.54
N ASP A 18 16.49 19.66 3.70
CA ASP A 18 16.00 18.39 3.16
C ASP A 18 15.84 17.34 4.26
N VAL A 19 16.80 17.26 5.19
CA VAL A 19 16.74 16.32 6.33
C VAL A 19 15.50 16.57 7.19
N LEU A 20 15.15 17.82 7.46
CA LEU A 20 13.94 18.16 8.23
C LEU A 20 12.66 17.67 7.54
N HIS A 21 12.57 17.83 6.22
CA HIS A 21 11.43 17.31 5.45
C HIS A 21 11.40 15.78 5.46
N TYR A 22 12.57 15.15 5.31
CA TYR A 22 12.67 13.71 5.29
C TYR A 22 12.26 13.09 6.63
N ILE A 23 12.60 13.69 7.78
CA ILE A 23 12.15 13.23 9.11
C ILE A 23 10.62 13.23 9.19
N VAL A 24 9.95 14.31 8.77
CA VAL A 24 8.48 14.38 8.81
C VAL A 24 7.85 13.33 7.91
N VAL A 25 8.38 13.21 6.70
CA VAL A 25 7.89 12.26 5.70
C VAL A 25 8.09 10.83 6.18
N TYR A 26 9.22 10.52 6.82
CA TYR A 26 9.48 9.23 7.44
C TYR A 26 8.34 8.85 8.41
N PHE A 27 7.99 9.75 9.34
CA PHE A 27 6.91 9.48 10.27
C PHE A 27 5.55 9.32 9.57
N CYS A 28 5.26 10.18 8.59
CA CYS A 28 4.02 10.08 7.81
C CYS A 28 3.90 8.77 7.03
N LEU A 29 5.03 8.18 6.63
CA LEU A 29 5.09 6.89 5.93
C LEU A 29 5.08 5.67 6.88
N SER A 30 5.34 5.88 8.19
CA SER A 30 5.38 4.81 9.20
C SER A 30 4.01 4.49 9.83
N LEU A 31 3.26 5.51 10.25
CA LEU A 31 1.86 5.45 10.71
C LEU A 31 0.93 4.49 9.92
N PRO A 32 0.98 4.47 8.58
CA PRO A 32 0.08 3.70 7.73
C PRO A 32 0.40 2.22 7.76
N ALA A 33 1.68 1.88 7.95
CA ALA A 33 2.16 0.50 7.99
C ALA A 33 1.55 -0.23 9.19
N TYR A 34 1.54 0.40 10.38
CA TYR A 34 0.91 -0.16 11.58
C TYR A 34 -0.56 -0.51 11.33
N HIS A 35 -1.33 0.44 10.77
CA HIS A 35 -2.75 0.25 10.52
C HIS A 35 -3.04 -0.69 9.35
N ALA A 36 -2.17 -0.70 8.33
CA ALA A 36 -2.22 -1.62 7.20
C ALA A 36 -1.91 -3.05 7.60
N PHE A 37 -1.21 -3.30 8.70
CA PHE A 37 -1.05 -4.65 9.28
C PHE A 37 -1.87 -4.86 10.55
N GLY A 38 -2.78 -3.93 10.85
CA GLY A 38 -3.62 -3.94 12.03
C GLY A 38 -4.41 -5.24 12.18
N GLY A 39 -4.96 -5.77 11.08
CA GLY A 39 -5.74 -7.01 11.10
C GLY A 39 -5.02 -8.20 11.74
N ALA A 40 -3.69 -8.27 11.64
CA ALA A 40 -2.90 -9.39 12.17
C ALA A 40 -2.94 -9.51 13.70
N PHE A 41 -3.10 -8.39 14.43
CA PHE A 41 -3.09 -8.39 15.90
C PHE A 41 -4.35 -7.80 16.53
N LEU A 42 -5.10 -6.95 15.83
CA LEU A 42 -6.35 -6.39 16.35
C LEU A 42 -7.55 -7.33 16.15
N ALA A 43 -7.62 -8.02 15.01
CA ALA A 43 -8.70 -8.96 14.69
C ALA A 43 -8.15 -10.34 14.28
N PRO A 44 -7.25 -10.97 15.07
CA PRO A 44 -6.69 -12.28 14.74
C PRO A 44 -7.77 -13.36 14.84
N ASN A 45 -7.51 -14.51 14.22
CA ASN A 45 -8.21 -15.74 14.58
C ASN A 45 -7.69 -16.19 15.96
N VAL A 46 -8.60 -16.31 16.93
CA VAL A 46 -8.31 -16.76 18.30
C VAL A 46 -9.17 -17.97 18.55
N ASP A 47 -8.62 -18.98 19.19
CA ASP A 47 -9.38 -20.19 19.55
C ASP A 47 -10.48 -19.84 20.56
N TYR A 48 -11.65 -20.44 20.36
CA TYR A 48 -12.82 -20.17 21.18
C TYR A 48 -13.62 -21.44 21.45
N THR A 49 -14.30 -21.46 22.58
CA THR A 49 -15.22 -22.51 22.99
C THR A 49 -16.62 -21.95 23.20
N CYS A 50 -17.63 -22.70 22.78
CA CYS A 50 -19.02 -22.30 22.99
C CYS A 50 -19.37 -22.40 24.48
N ASP A 51 -19.84 -21.30 25.06
CA ASP A 51 -20.38 -21.26 26.42
C ASP A 51 -21.87 -21.64 26.36
N PRO A 52 -22.29 -22.77 26.94
CA PRO A 52 -23.70 -23.12 27.01
C PRO A 52 -24.44 -22.06 27.84
N PRO A 53 -25.71 -21.73 27.51
CA PRO A 53 -26.47 -20.73 28.24
C PRO A 53 -26.58 -21.10 29.72
N ASP A 54 -26.31 -20.13 30.61
CA ASP A 54 -26.62 -20.27 32.03
C ASP A 54 -28.10 -20.64 32.16
N TYR A 55 -28.35 -21.81 32.74
CA TYR A 55 -29.69 -22.42 32.80
C TYR A 55 -30.73 -21.51 33.47
N ASP A 56 -30.30 -20.49 34.24
CA ASP A 56 -31.13 -19.58 35.04
C ASP A 56 -32.23 -18.82 34.27
N ASN A 57 -32.17 -18.70 32.95
CA ASN A 57 -33.10 -17.84 32.19
C ASN A 57 -33.68 -18.44 30.90
N ILE A 58 -33.74 -19.76 30.73
CA ILE A 58 -34.44 -20.37 29.59
C ILE A 58 -35.95 -20.40 29.89
N LYS A 59 -36.68 -19.36 29.47
CA LYS A 59 -38.16 -19.37 29.43
C LYS A 59 -38.64 -20.04 28.14
N ILE A 60 -38.83 -21.35 28.17
CA ILE A 60 -39.61 -22.05 27.15
C ILE A 60 -41.10 -21.92 27.53
N ASN A 61 -41.86 -21.23 26.68
CA ASN A 61 -43.34 -21.18 26.61
C ASN A 61 -44.12 -21.44 27.92
N GLY A 62 -44.09 -20.47 28.84
CA GLY A 62 -45.26 -20.21 29.69
C GLY A 62 -45.28 -20.76 31.11
N THR A 63 -44.17 -21.25 31.66
CA THR A 63 -44.10 -21.53 33.11
C THR A 63 -42.79 -21.01 33.71
N ILE A 64 -42.93 -19.99 34.56
CA ILE A 64 -41.86 -19.51 35.45
C ILE A 64 -41.70 -20.57 36.53
N LEU A 65 -40.53 -21.19 36.63
CA LEU A 65 -40.11 -21.88 37.85
C LEU A 65 -38.82 -21.25 38.33
N GLU A 66 -38.96 -20.48 39.42
CA GLU A 66 -37.86 -19.94 40.21
C GLU A 66 -37.03 -21.06 40.85
N TYR A 67 -35.73 -20.82 40.89
CA TYR A 67 -34.71 -21.67 41.45
C TYR A 67 -34.81 -21.83 42.96
N LYS A 68 -34.66 -23.07 43.43
CA LYS A 68 -33.99 -23.33 44.71
C LYS A 68 -33.34 -24.71 44.73
N THR A 69 -32.00 -24.69 44.70
CA THR A 69 -31.07 -25.68 45.26
C THR A 69 -31.38 -27.17 45.06
N ILE A 70 -30.43 -27.82 44.37
CA ILE A 70 -30.08 -29.23 44.44
C ILE A 70 -30.99 -30.13 43.58
N SER A 71 -30.37 -30.72 42.55
CA SER A 71 -30.86 -31.82 41.69
C SER A 71 -32.12 -31.56 40.83
N THR A 72 -31.91 -31.13 39.58
CA THR A 72 -32.83 -31.46 38.48
C THR A 72 -32.04 -31.95 37.25
N PRO A 73 -32.26 -33.19 36.80
CA PRO A 73 -31.61 -33.79 35.64
C PRO A 73 -32.55 -33.67 34.43
N GLN A 74 -32.42 -32.63 33.59
CA GLN A 74 -33.31 -32.52 32.43
C GLN A 74 -32.65 -32.13 31.12
N LEU A 75 -31.32 -32.04 31.05
CA LEU A 75 -30.58 -31.90 29.81
C LEU A 75 -29.19 -32.50 29.98
N TYR A 76 -28.85 -33.51 29.18
CA TYR A 76 -27.50 -34.03 29.08
C TYR A 76 -26.84 -33.39 27.86
N ILE A 77 -25.83 -32.56 28.09
CA ILE A 77 -24.95 -32.09 27.00
C ILE A 77 -23.93 -33.20 26.77
N ASN A 78 -24.08 -33.93 25.67
CA ASN A 78 -23.12 -34.96 25.31
C ASN A 78 -21.88 -34.27 24.70
N GLU A 79 -20.77 -34.21 25.45
CA GLU A 79 -19.54 -33.49 25.05
C GLU A 79 -18.82 -34.09 23.82
N SER A 80 -19.31 -35.23 23.33
CA SER A 80 -18.58 -36.15 22.47
C SER A 80 -18.50 -35.76 20.98
N TYR A 81 -19.37 -34.85 20.51
CA TYR A 81 -19.41 -34.40 19.11
C TYR A 81 -19.86 -32.93 19.10
N ARG A 82 -18.91 -31.99 19.17
CA ARG A 82 -19.18 -30.55 19.24
C ARG A 82 -18.53 -29.86 18.04
N ASP A 83 -19.33 -29.27 17.16
CA ASP A 83 -18.83 -28.21 16.28
C ASP A 83 -18.75 -26.92 17.11
N GLU A 84 -17.72 -26.10 16.94
CA GLU A 84 -17.48 -24.89 17.76
C GLU A 84 -18.61 -23.83 17.71
N CYS A 85 -19.57 -24.05 16.80
CA CYS A 85 -20.63 -23.12 16.44
C CYS A 85 -22.02 -23.52 16.90
N SER A 86 -22.23 -24.77 17.30
CA SER A 86 -23.50 -25.30 17.77
C SER A 86 -23.28 -26.26 18.93
N TYR A 87 -24.33 -26.45 19.73
CA TYR A 87 -24.33 -27.45 20.79
C TYR A 87 -25.62 -28.28 20.70
N LEU A 88 -25.48 -29.55 21.03
CA LEU A 88 -26.58 -30.50 21.02
C LEU A 88 -27.26 -30.52 22.40
N VAL A 89 -28.58 -30.44 22.36
CA VAL A 89 -29.47 -30.29 23.49
C VAL A 89 -30.39 -31.50 23.47
N GLU A 90 -30.21 -32.44 24.41
CA GLU A 90 -31.09 -33.60 24.52
C GLU A 90 -32.31 -33.26 25.38
N ASN A 91 -33.50 -33.38 24.79
CA ASN A 91 -34.75 -33.18 25.51
C ASN A 91 -35.04 -34.41 26.40
N ALA A 92 -35.03 -34.21 27.72
CA ALA A 92 -35.24 -35.29 28.68
C ALA A 92 -36.63 -35.97 28.63
N GLU A 93 -37.64 -35.34 28.01
CA GLU A 93 -39.00 -35.91 27.93
C GLU A 93 -39.17 -36.89 26.75
N ASN A 94 -38.52 -36.60 25.61
CA ASN A 94 -38.71 -37.36 24.37
C ASN A 94 -37.42 -38.02 23.84
N GLY A 95 -36.27 -37.76 24.47
CA GLY A 95 -34.95 -38.23 24.00
C GLY A 95 -34.54 -37.65 22.65
N THR A 96 -35.22 -36.60 22.18
CA THR A 96 -34.91 -35.94 20.91
C THR A 96 -33.73 -35.00 21.09
N ILE A 97 -32.72 -35.14 20.23
CA ILE A 97 -31.55 -34.28 20.20
C ILE A 97 -31.86 -33.11 19.25
N GLU A 98 -31.85 -31.89 19.79
CA GLU A 98 -31.96 -30.66 19.01
C GLU A 98 -30.61 -29.97 18.91
N GLU A 99 -30.28 -29.44 17.75
CA GLU A 99 -29.08 -28.63 17.53
C GLU A 99 -29.43 -27.16 17.73
N MET A 100 -28.74 -26.49 18.65
CA MET A 100 -28.91 -25.06 18.90
C MET A 100 -27.64 -24.30 18.55
N ASP A 101 -27.82 -23.13 17.92
CA ASP A 101 -26.72 -22.22 17.63
C ASP A 101 -26.12 -21.66 18.93
N CYS A 102 -24.79 -21.58 18.97
CA CYS A 102 -24.10 -20.94 20.07
C CYS A 102 -24.35 -19.42 20.07
N THR A 103 -24.56 -18.84 21.26
CA THR A 103 -24.81 -17.39 21.42
C THR A 103 -23.69 -16.66 22.11
N ASN A 104 -22.92 -17.34 22.97
CA ASN A 104 -21.79 -16.79 23.70
C ASN A 104 -20.59 -17.72 23.60
N TRP A 105 -19.40 -17.13 23.55
CA TRP A 105 -18.14 -17.86 23.43
C TRP A 105 -17.15 -17.37 24.48
N SER A 106 -16.41 -18.32 25.03
CA SER A 106 -15.19 -18.09 25.79
C SER A 106 -13.99 -18.16 24.84
N PHE A 107 -13.10 -17.16 24.91
CA PHE A 107 -11.94 -17.05 24.04
C PHE A 107 -10.66 -17.38 24.81
N ASP A 108 -9.68 -17.99 24.13
CA ASP A 108 -8.35 -18.19 24.71
C ASP A 108 -7.61 -16.85 24.84
N ASN A 109 -7.31 -16.48 26.09
CA ASN A 109 -6.62 -15.24 26.43
C ASN A 109 -5.12 -15.43 26.70
N SER A 110 -4.55 -16.59 26.34
CA SER A 110 -3.13 -16.90 26.54
C SER A 110 -2.19 -15.97 25.76
N THR A 111 -2.54 -15.68 24.50
CA THR A 111 -1.73 -14.91 23.57
C THR A 111 -2.14 -13.43 23.54
N PHE A 112 -3.45 -13.16 23.46
CA PHE A 112 -4.02 -11.81 23.46
C PHE A 112 -4.96 -11.64 24.65
N SER A 113 -4.97 -10.47 25.29
CA SER A 113 -5.86 -10.24 26.45
C SER A 113 -7.28 -9.91 26.02
N THR A 114 -7.42 -9.04 25.00
CA THR A 114 -8.68 -8.68 24.38
C THR A 114 -8.41 -8.40 22.90
N THR A 115 -9.32 -8.82 22.02
CA THR A 115 -9.25 -8.57 20.58
C THR A 115 -10.59 -8.07 20.05
N ILE A 116 -10.60 -7.50 18.85
CA ILE A 116 -11.84 -7.18 18.13
C ILE A 116 -12.65 -8.48 17.91
N THR A 117 -11.97 -9.60 17.67
CA THR A 117 -12.61 -10.92 17.51
C THR A 117 -13.37 -11.33 18.77
N SER A 118 -12.75 -11.22 19.95
CA SER A 118 -13.35 -11.61 21.22
C SER A 118 -14.42 -10.62 21.68
N GLU A 119 -14.18 -9.31 21.53
CA GLU A 119 -15.11 -8.27 22.00
C GLU A 119 -16.42 -8.23 21.19
N PHE A 120 -16.34 -8.46 19.88
CA PHE A 120 -17.51 -8.42 18.99
C PHE A 120 -18.03 -9.82 18.61
N GLN A 121 -17.51 -10.88 19.25
CA GLN A 121 -17.87 -12.28 18.99
C GLN A 121 -17.88 -12.60 17.47
N LEU A 122 -16.76 -12.33 16.81
CA LEU A 122 -16.60 -12.54 15.36
C LEU A 122 -16.27 -14.02 15.05
N THR A 123 -17.16 -14.91 15.46
CA THR A 123 -17.02 -16.37 15.33
C THR A 123 -18.02 -16.92 14.32
N CYS A 124 -17.79 -18.15 13.84
CA CYS A 124 -18.77 -18.91 13.05
C CYS A 124 -19.32 -18.11 11.84
N GLY A 125 -20.64 -17.92 11.75
CA GLY A 125 -21.28 -17.15 10.66
C GLY A 125 -20.80 -15.69 10.54
N LYS A 126 -20.10 -15.15 11.55
CA LYS A 126 -19.52 -13.80 11.56
C LYS A 126 -18.00 -13.78 11.37
N ALA A 127 -17.34 -14.93 11.20
CA ALA A 127 -15.87 -15.01 11.08
C ALA A 127 -15.30 -14.16 9.91
N TYR A 128 -16.03 -14.09 8.78
CA TYR A 128 -15.64 -13.27 7.62
C TYR A 128 -15.50 -11.76 7.93
N LEU A 129 -16.08 -11.28 9.03
CA LEU A 129 -15.94 -9.89 9.46
C LEU A 129 -14.49 -9.60 9.89
N ARG A 130 -13.73 -10.58 10.39
CA ARG A 130 -12.30 -10.42 10.70
C ARG A 130 -11.50 -10.01 9.46
N ALA A 131 -11.66 -10.74 8.36
CA ALA A 131 -11.09 -10.36 7.06
C ALA A 131 -11.60 -8.99 6.59
N SER A 132 -12.89 -8.72 6.77
CA SER A 132 -13.51 -7.45 6.37
C SER A 132 -12.90 -6.24 7.08
N TYR A 133 -12.50 -6.38 8.35
CA TYR A 133 -11.77 -5.35 9.08
C TYR A 133 -10.50 -4.94 8.32
N GLN A 134 -9.72 -5.90 7.83
CA GLN A 134 -8.51 -5.60 7.08
C GLN A 134 -8.80 -5.07 5.67
N SER A 135 -9.74 -5.70 4.97
CA SER A 135 -10.07 -5.37 3.59
C SER A 135 -10.68 -3.97 3.44
N ILE A 136 -11.48 -3.49 4.41
CA ILE A 136 -12.09 -2.15 4.31
C ILE A 136 -11.07 -1.01 4.32
N TYR A 137 -9.95 -1.19 5.05
CA TYR A 137 -8.83 -0.23 5.02
C TYR A 137 -8.21 -0.17 3.62
N MET A 138 -8.01 -1.33 2.99
CA MET A 138 -7.47 -1.42 1.62
C MET A 138 -8.46 -0.88 0.58
N THR A 139 -9.77 -1.08 0.78
CA THR A 139 -10.83 -0.44 -0.01
C THR A 139 -10.77 1.08 0.13
N GLY A 140 -10.55 1.58 1.35
CA GLY A 140 -10.30 3.00 1.60
C GLY A 140 -9.13 3.52 0.77
N MET A 141 -7.99 2.81 0.77
CA MET A 141 -6.80 3.18 -0.03
C MET A 141 -7.08 3.19 -1.53
N PHE A 142 -7.83 2.20 -2.03
CA PHE A 142 -8.26 2.12 -3.43
C PHE A 142 -9.11 3.33 -3.82
N VAL A 143 -10.11 3.68 -3.01
CA VAL A 143 -11.00 4.82 -3.26
C VAL A 143 -10.27 6.15 -3.11
N GLY A 144 -9.33 6.27 -2.16
CA GLY A 144 -8.55 7.48 -1.93
C GLY A 144 -7.57 7.81 -3.06
N ALA A 145 -7.09 6.81 -3.79
CA ALA A 145 -6.08 6.96 -4.83
C ALA A 145 -6.36 8.08 -5.86
N PRO A 146 -7.49 8.08 -6.59
CA PRO A 146 -7.78 9.09 -7.61
C PRO A 146 -7.93 10.52 -7.06
N PHE A 147 -8.28 10.67 -5.78
CA PHE A 147 -8.52 11.99 -5.19
C PHE A 147 -7.24 12.64 -4.64
N SER A 148 -6.23 11.85 -4.26
CA SER A 148 -4.99 12.36 -3.66
C SER A 148 -4.32 13.47 -4.49
N GLY A 149 -4.11 13.24 -5.79
CA GLY A 149 -3.52 14.21 -6.70
C GLY A 149 -4.38 15.47 -6.90
N LEU A 150 -5.70 15.30 -7.04
CA LEU A 150 -6.64 16.43 -7.21
C LEU A 150 -6.61 17.38 -6.01
N PHE A 151 -6.52 16.84 -4.81
CA PHE A 151 -6.42 17.64 -3.59
C PHE A 151 -5.04 18.28 -3.46
N ALA A 152 -3.95 17.52 -3.71
CA ALA A 152 -2.59 18.02 -3.61
C ALA A 152 -2.29 19.16 -4.58
N ASP A 153 -2.86 19.11 -5.78
CA ASP A 153 -2.71 20.17 -6.78
C ASP A 153 -3.57 21.39 -6.47
N ARG A 154 -4.75 21.21 -5.86
CA ARG A 154 -5.65 22.32 -5.51
C ARG A 154 -5.23 23.06 -4.24
N PHE A 155 -4.88 22.32 -3.18
CA PHE A 155 -4.66 22.88 -1.83
C PHE A 155 -3.19 22.98 -1.43
N GLY A 156 -2.29 22.35 -2.19
CA GLY A 156 -0.86 22.25 -1.87
C GLY A 156 -0.53 20.97 -1.10
N ARG A 157 0.73 20.54 -1.17
CA ARG A 157 1.19 19.27 -0.60
C ARG A 157 1.21 19.37 0.93
N LYS A 158 1.76 20.46 1.49
CA LYS A 158 1.85 20.68 2.95
C LYS A 158 0.47 20.74 3.60
N THR A 159 -0.47 21.47 3.00
CA THR A 159 -1.83 21.64 3.56
C THR A 159 -2.57 20.31 3.63
N VAL A 160 -2.56 19.55 2.54
CA VAL A 160 -3.26 18.26 2.47
C VAL A 160 -2.62 17.24 3.40
N LEU A 161 -1.28 17.21 3.47
CA LEU A 161 -0.54 16.34 4.40
C LEU A 161 -0.90 16.68 5.86
N THR A 162 -0.91 17.95 6.23
CA THR A 162 -1.20 18.40 7.61
C THR A 162 -2.65 18.09 8.01
N CYS A 163 -3.63 18.52 7.21
CA CYS A 163 -5.04 18.26 7.50
C CYS A 163 -5.36 16.77 7.48
N GLY A 164 -4.77 16.02 6.56
CA GLY A 164 -4.91 14.58 6.45
C GLY A 164 -4.36 13.86 7.68
N LEU A 165 -3.17 14.23 8.15
CA LEU A 165 -2.55 13.64 9.33
C LEU A 165 -3.35 13.92 10.61
N ILE A 166 -3.80 15.17 10.82
CA ILE A 166 -4.66 15.52 11.95
C ILE A 166 -5.92 14.64 11.94
N THR A 167 -6.61 14.58 10.80
CA THR A 167 -7.85 13.82 10.66
C THR A 167 -7.62 12.33 10.86
N TYR A 168 -6.52 11.79 10.33
CA TYR A 168 -6.16 10.38 10.49
C TYR A 168 -5.93 10.02 11.96
N ILE A 169 -5.11 10.79 12.68
CA ILE A 169 -4.81 10.53 14.10
C ILE A 169 -6.07 10.65 14.95
N LEU A 170 -6.91 11.66 14.70
CA LEU A 170 -8.18 11.81 15.41
C LEU A 170 -9.08 10.59 15.21
N LEU A 171 -9.24 10.12 13.97
CA LEU A 171 -10.05 8.94 13.67
C LEU A 171 -9.45 7.65 14.24
N ALA A 172 -8.13 7.49 14.23
CA ALA A 172 -7.44 6.32 14.75
C ALA A 172 -7.57 6.19 16.28
N ASN A 173 -7.51 7.31 17.00
CA ASN A 173 -7.77 7.32 18.43
C ASN A 173 -9.27 7.21 18.76
N LEU A 174 -10.15 7.82 17.94
CA LEU A 174 -11.59 7.69 18.12
C LEU A 174 -12.03 6.23 18.00
N SER A 175 -11.45 5.45 17.07
CA SER A 175 -11.75 4.02 16.96
C SER A 175 -11.42 3.22 18.23
N CYS A 176 -10.52 3.69 19.10
CA CYS A 176 -10.24 3.06 20.39
C CYS A 176 -11.34 3.26 21.44
N LEU A 177 -12.30 4.15 21.21
CA LEU A 177 -13.40 4.46 22.13
C LEU A 177 -14.74 3.93 21.64
N VAL A 178 -14.84 3.64 20.35
CA VAL A 178 -16.07 3.16 19.72
C VAL A 178 -16.34 1.71 20.16
N THR A 179 -17.60 1.43 20.52
CA THR A 179 -18.11 0.10 20.90
C THR A 179 -19.05 -0.48 19.84
N ASN A 180 -19.17 0.17 18.67
CA ASN A 180 -19.95 -0.31 17.55
C ASN A 180 -19.02 -0.73 16.40
N TYR A 181 -19.09 -2.00 16.00
CA TYR A 181 -18.23 -2.58 14.98
C TYR A 181 -18.35 -1.87 13.61
N SER A 182 -19.56 -1.52 13.17
CA SER A 182 -19.78 -0.81 11.91
C SER A 182 -19.16 0.59 11.91
N ALA A 183 -19.21 1.29 13.05
CA ALA A 183 -18.56 2.58 13.20
C ALA A 183 -17.02 2.46 13.17
N ILE A 184 -16.45 1.37 13.72
CA ILE A 184 -15.02 1.05 13.60
C ILE A 184 -14.66 0.84 12.12
N LEU A 185 -15.44 0.05 11.37
CA LEU A 185 -15.21 -0.18 9.94
C LEU A 185 -15.28 1.13 9.13
N PHE A 186 -16.23 2.02 9.45
CA PHE A 186 -16.33 3.33 8.80
C PHE A 186 -15.11 4.20 9.09
N CYS A 187 -14.68 4.30 10.35
CA CYS A 187 -13.46 5.03 10.71
C CYS A 187 -12.24 4.46 9.96
N ARG A 188 -12.16 3.14 9.87
CA ARG A 188 -11.08 2.42 9.19
C ARG A 188 -11.08 2.61 7.68
N PHE A 189 -12.26 2.71 7.04
CA PHE A 189 -12.39 3.08 5.64
C PHE A 189 -11.81 4.48 5.37
N ILE A 190 -12.20 5.47 6.18
CA ILE A 190 -11.71 6.85 6.03
C ILE A 190 -10.21 6.94 6.32
N GLN A 191 -9.72 6.25 7.35
CA GLN A 191 -8.29 6.09 7.60
C GLN A 191 -7.59 5.49 6.39
N GLY A 192 -8.14 4.43 5.79
CA GLY A 192 -7.61 3.82 4.57
C GLY A 192 -7.53 4.79 3.38
N SER A 193 -8.49 5.70 3.22
CA SER A 193 -8.43 6.74 2.18
C SER A 193 -7.35 7.78 2.46
N LEU A 194 -7.27 8.29 3.69
CA LEU A 194 -6.27 9.27 4.11
C LEU A 194 -4.85 8.69 4.07
N ALA A 195 -4.69 7.46 4.58
CA ALA A 195 -4.03 6.37 3.88
C ALA A 195 -3.12 6.68 2.70
N PHE A 196 -3.79 6.65 1.57
CA PHE A 196 -3.15 6.82 0.30
C PHE A 196 -2.67 8.27 0.10
N PHE A 197 -3.43 9.26 0.60
CA PHE A 197 -3.10 10.67 0.45
C PHE A 197 -1.74 11.00 1.04
N PHE A 198 -1.51 10.70 2.33
CA PHE A 198 -0.22 11.04 2.92
C PHE A 198 0.91 10.21 2.29
N THR A 199 0.70 8.95 1.89
CA THR A 199 1.79 8.11 1.37
C THR A 199 2.27 8.69 0.04
N ASN A 200 1.31 9.00 -0.84
CA ASN A 200 1.57 9.55 -2.15
C ASN A 200 2.11 10.99 -2.08
N ILE A 201 1.49 11.86 -1.28
CA ILE A 201 1.86 13.28 -1.18
C ILE A 201 3.21 13.45 -0.47
N SER A 202 3.49 12.65 0.56
CA SER A 202 4.79 12.69 1.24
C SER A 202 5.92 12.31 0.28
N TYR A 203 5.72 11.28 -0.54
CA TYR A 203 6.66 10.89 -1.57
C TYR A 203 6.88 12.01 -2.61
N ILE A 204 5.78 12.59 -3.12
CA ILE A 204 5.85 13.70 -4.10
C ILE A 204 6.58 14.91 -3.51
N LEU A 205 6.27 15.28 -2.26
CA LEU A 205 6.90 16.42 -1.59
C LEU A 205 8.41 16.22 -1.50
N VAL A 206 8.89 15.05 -1.06
CA VAL A 206 10.32 14.74 -1.00
C VAL A 206 10.97 14.87 -2.38
N ILE A 207 10.35 14.35 -3.43
CA ILE A 207 10.92 14.44 -4.78
C ILE A 207 10.95 15.87 -5.32
N GLU A 208 9.94 16.69 -5.01
CA GLU A 208 9.83 18.08 -5.50
C GLU A 208 10.76 19.06 -4.78
N ILE A 209 11.14 18.78 -3.53
CA ILE A 209 12.11 19.60 -2.79
C ILE A 209 13.56 19.18 -3.05
N SER A 210 13.77 17.92 -3.41
CA SER A 210 15.13 17.36 -3.48
C SER A 210 15.81 17.65 -4.81
N GLU A 211 17.14 17.77 -4.72
CA GLU A 211 18.03 17.84 -5.87
C GLU A 211 17.80 16.65 -6.83
N PRO A 212 17.72 16.88 -8.15
CA PRO A 212 17.47 15.84 -9.16
C PRO A 212 18.40 14.63 -9.06
N ARG A 213 19.68 14.85 -8.73
CA ARG A 213 20.71 13.81 -8.62
C ARG A 213 20.38 12.73 -7.58
N PHE A 214 19.76 13.12 -6.47
CA PHE A 214 19.48 12.22 -5.35
C PHE A 214 18.09 11.59 -5.40
N ARG A 215 17.18 12.05 -6.28
CA ARG A 215 15.80 11.56 -6.39
C ARG A 215 15.67 10.01 -6.46
N PRO A 216 16.49 9.27 -7.24
CA PRO A 216 16.38 7.81 -7.29
C PRO A 216 16.71 7.14 -5.95
N HIS A 217 17.72 7.64 -5.24
CA HIS A 217 18.11 7.13 -3.93
C HIS A 217 17.04 7.43 -2.87
N LEU A 218 16.51 8.65 -2.87
CA LEU A 218 15.43 9.06 -1.98
C LEU A 218 14.16 8.23 -2.19
N GLY A 219 13.89 7.80 -3.42
CA GLY A 219 12.79 6.88 -3.69
C GLY A 219 12.92 5.55 -2.93
N ILE A 220 14.11 4.98 -2.83
CA ILE A 220 14.35 3.72 -2.09
C ILE A 220 14.36 3.97 -0.60
N ILE A 221 15.03 5.05 -0.16
CA ILE A 221 15.11 5.41 1.26
C ILE A 221 13.70 5.72 1.79
N SER A 222 12.77 6.23 0.96
CA SER A 222 11.36 6.42 1.33
C SER A 222 10.57 5.13 1.60
N MET A 223 11.08 3.95 1.23
CA MET A 223 10.44 2.65 1.52
C MET A 223 10.87 2.06 2.87
N MET A 224 12.04 2.46 3.39
CA MET A 224 12.55 2.01 4.70
C MET A 224 11.64 2.31 5.91
N PRO A 225 10.92 3.46 5.99
CA PRO A 225 9.97 3.70 7.07
C PRO A 225 8.92 2.59 7.21
N TRP A 226 8.47 2.02 6.09
CA TRP A 226 7.48 0.95 6.11
C TRP A 226 8.04 -0.35 6.72
N ALA A 227 9.26 -0.75 6.34
CA ALA A 227 9.94 -1.92 6.89
C ALA A 227 10.18 -1.78 8.40
N ILE A 228 10.71 -0.62 8.83
CA ILE A 228 10.99 -0.35 10.25
C ILE A 228 9.68 -0.29 11.05
N ALA A 229 8.63 0.35 10.53
CA ALA A 229 7.33 0.38 11.17
C ALA A 229 6.73 -1.03 11.32
N THR A 230 6.91 -1.90 10.33
CA THR A 230 6.48 -3.31 10.41
C THR A 230 7.21 -4.08 11.52
N MET A 231 8.51 -3.84 11.70
CA MET A 231 9.27 -4.43 12.80
C MET A 231 8.79 -3.90 14.16
N ILE A 232 8.61 -2.58 14.27
CA ILE A 232 8.09 -1.95 15.49
C ILE A 232 6.68 -2.46 15.80
N TRP A 233 5.84 -2.69 14.77
CA TRP A 233 4.48 -3.23 14.92
C TRP A 233 4.48 -4.58 15.62
N GLY A 234 5.32 -5.52 15.17
CA GLY A 234 5.47 -6.83 15.83
C GLY A 234 5.96 -6.72 17.27
N GLY A 235 6.93 -5.82 17.53
CA GLY A 235 7.44 -5.58 18.88
C GLY A 235 6.41 -4.95 19.83
N LEU A 236 5.66 -3.94 19.37
CA LEU A 236 4.61 -3.30 20.16
C LEU A 236 3.46 -4.26 20.48
N ALA A 237 3.06 -5.10 19.51
CA ALA A 237 2.02 -6.10 19.73
C ALA A 237 2.43 -7.19 20.74
N TYR A 238 3.73 -7.51 20.84
CA TYR A 238 4.23 -8.41 21.87
C TYR A 238 4.11 -7.81 23.29
N LEU A 239 4.38 -6.50 23.41
CA LEU A 239 4.34 -5.76 24.67
C LEU A 239 2.91 -5.40 25.11
N ILE A 240 2.05 -5.06 24.16
CA ILE A 240 0.67 -4.59 24.39
C ILE A 240 -0.30 -5.56 23.71
N ARG A 241 -0.89 -6.44 24.51
CA ARG A 241 -1.77 -7.54 24.05
C ARG A 241 -3.26 -7.21 24.08
N ASP A 242 -3.61 -5.99 24.50
CA ASP A 242 -4.96 -5.44 24.43
C ASP A 242 -5.10 -4.59 23.16
N TRP A 243 -6.11 -4.87 22.34
CA TRP A 243 -6.24 -4.23 21.03
C TRP A 243 -6.51 -2.73 21.10
N ARG A 244 -7.23 -2.23 22.13
CA ARG A 244 -7.56 -0.80 22.27
C ARG A 244 -6.31 -0.02 22.67
N TRP A 245 -5.54 -0.54 23.62
CA TRP A 245 -4.27 0.05 24.02
C TRP A 245 -3.21 -0.04 22.93
N LEU A 246 -3.16 -1.15 22.19
CA LEU A 246 -2.25 -1.30 21.05
C LEU A 246 -2.56 -0.27 19.96
N GLN A 247 -3.83 -0.14 19.58
CA GLN A 247 -4.32 0.86 18.62
C GLN A 247 -3.97 2.29 19.09
N PHE A 248 -4.16 2.59 20.38
CA PHE A 248 -3.83 3.89 20.96
C PHE A 248 -2.32 4.17 20.91
N ALA A 249 -1.49 3.21 21.30
CA ALA A 249 -0.03 3.34 21.28
C ALA A 249 0.52 3.57 19.87
N VAL A 250 -0.04 2.90 18.85
CA VAL A 250 0.33 3.19 17.46
C VAL A 250 -0.38 4.39 16.85
N SER A 251 -1.37 4.99 17.50
CA SER A 251 -1.97 6.23 17.01
C SER A 251 -1.27 7.44 17.60
N ILE A 252 -0.83 7.36 18.86
CA ILE A 252 -0.18 8.47 19.57
C ILE A 252 1.20 8.80 18.98
N HIS A 253 1.91 7.85 18.35
CA HIS A 253 3.20 8.16 17.74
C HIS A 253 3.08 9.24 16.65
N GLY A 254 1.92 9.34 15.98
CA GLY A 254 1.65 10.39 14.99
C GLY A 254 1.62 11.79 15.61
N VAL A 255 1.34 11.92 16.90
CA VAL A 255 1.33 13.21 17.61
C VAL A 255 2.73 13.81 17.69
N PHE A 256 3.78 12.99 17.78
CA PHE A 256 5.16 13.47 17.80
C PHE A 256 5.58 14.16 16.49
N VAL A 257 4.80 14.01 15.42
CA VAL A 257 5.06 14.68 14.13
C VAL A 257 4.63 16.15 14.14
N PHE A 258 3.66 16.53 14.98
CA PHE A 258 3.08 17.89 14.95
C PHE A 258 4.11 19.03 15.11
N PRO A 259 5.08 18.97 16.04
CA PRO A 259 6.11 20.01 16.13
C PRO A 259 6.91 20.15 14.84
N PHE A 260 7.15 19.05 14.13
CA PHE A 260 7.93 19.04 12.90
C PHE A 260 7.15 19.57 11.68
N LEU A 261 5.81 19.49 11.68
CA LEU A 261 4.97 20.07 10.61
C LEU A 261 5.10 21.59 10.49
N TRP A 262 5.54 22.27 11.56
CA TRP A 262 5.79 23.71 11.49
C TRP A 262 7.07 24.02 10.71
N PHE A 263 8.04 23.11 10.73
CA PHE A 263 9.35 23.28 10.10
C PHE A 263 9.36 22.92 8.61
N ILE A 264 8.43 22.10 8.13
CA ILE A 264 8.32 21.77 6.70
C ILE A 264 7.80 22.97 5.89
N ASP A 265 8.25 23.10 4.66
CA ASP A 265 7.81 24.07 3.70
C ASP A 265 6.89 23.43 2.65
N GLU A 266 6.16 24.26 1.91
CA GLU A 266 5.40 23.81 0.76
C GLU A 266 6.31 23.65 -0.45
N SER A 267 5.93 22.79 -1.39
CA SER A 267 6.71 22.55 -2.61
C SER A 267 6.99 23.86 -3.37
N PRO A 268 8.27 24.23 -3.60
CA PRO A 268 8.61 25.43 -4.34
C PRO A 268 8.10 25.35 -5.78
N ARG A 269 8.08 24.14 -6.34
CA ARG A 269 7.55 23.86 -7.68
C ARG A 269 6.05 24.11 -7.77
N TRP A 270 5.27 23.64 -6.79
CA TRP A 270 3.84 23.91 -6.75
C TRP A 270 3.54 25.41 -6.56
N LEU A 271 4.28 26.09 -5.69
CA LEU A 271 4.13 27.53 -5.46
C LEU A 271 4.43 28.34 -6.72
N ALA A 272 5.48 27.97 -7.47
CA ALA A 272 5.86 28.61 -8.71
C ALA A 272 4.77 28.45 -9.78
N VAL A 273 4.25 27.24 -9.97
CA VAL A 273 3.21 26.94 -10.97
C VAL A 273 1.86 27.59 -10.61
N THR A 274 1.51 27.64 -9.33
CA THR A 274 0.23 28.24 -8.87
C THR A 274 0.23 29.76 -8.80
N GLY A 275 1.34 30.42 -9.13
CA GLY A 275 1.44 31.89 -9.15
C GLY A 275 1.70 32.50 -7.77
N ARG A 276 2.10 31.71 -6.77
CA ARG A 276 2.42 32.17 -5.41
C ARG A 276 3.91 32.51 -5.28
N HIS A 277 4.38 33.41 -6.14
CA HIS A 277 5.81 33.72 -6.33
C HIS A 277 6.52 34.17 -5.04
N ASP A 278 5.91 35.06 -4.25
CA ASP A 278 6.53 35.58 -3.02
C ASP A 278 6.78 34.46 -2.00
N ARG A 279 5.83 33.52 -1.90
CA ARG A 279 5.99 32.35 -1.02
C ARG A 279 7.04 31.39 -1.56
N ALA A 280 7.09 31.17 -2.87
CA ALA A 280 8.12 30.33 -3.48
C ALA A 280 9.52 30.89 -3.20
N MET A 281 9.70 32.21 -3.38
CA MET A 281 10.96 32.90 -3.08
C MET A 281 11.33 32.79 -1.59
N ALA A 282 10.37 32.97 -0.68
CA ALA A 282 10.61 32.81 0.76
C ALA A 282 11.08 31.40 1.14
N VAL A 283 10.48 30.37 0.53
CA VAL A 283 10.88 28.96 0.73
C VAL A 283 12.29 28.72 0.20
N LEU A 284 12.59 29.13 -1.03
CA LEU A 284 13.93 28.95 -1.63
C LEU A 284 15.01 29.69 -0.83
N LYS A 285 14.76 30.92 -0.39
CA LYS A 285 15.66 31.68 0.51
C LYS A 285 15.87 31.00 1.86
N ARG A 286 14.84 30.35 2.40
CA ARG A 286 14.97 29.56 3.64
C ARG A 286 15.82 28.31 3.40
N ALA A 287 15.58 27.60 2.29
CA ALA A 287 16.35 26.43 1.90
C ALA A 287 17.84 26.77 1.73
N ALA A 288 18.16 27.84 0.98
CA ALA A 288 19.53 28.29 0.78
C ALA A 288 20.23 28.70 2.09
N ARG A 289 19.53 29.37 3.02
CA ARG A 289 20.08 29.72 4.34
C ARG A 289 20.43 28.48 5.16
N LEU A 290 19.57 27.47 5.16
CA LEU A 290 19.77 26.23 5.94
C LEU A 290 20.82 25.31 5.32
N ASN A 291 20.89 25.27 3.99
CA ASN A 291 21.88 24.48 3.24
C ASN A 291 23.19 25.24 3.00
N LYS A 292 23.29 26.51 3.45
CA LYS A 292 24.45 27.39 3.27
C LYS A 292 24.85 27.59 1.79
N ALA A 293 23.84 27.65 0.92
CA ALA A 293 24.01 27.86 -0.50
C ALA A 293 23.81 29.33 -0.89
N ARG A 294 24.35 29.72 -2.05
CA ARG A 294 24.10 31.03 -2.67
C ARG A 294 22.99 30.88 -3.69
N LEU A 295 22.05 31.82 -3.68
CA LEU A 295 21.00 31.91 -4.69
C LEU A 295 21.36 32.97 -5.74
N PRO A 296 20.78 32.88 -6.95
CA PRO A 296 20.75 33.97 -7.91
C PRO A 296 20.13 35.24 -7.31
N ASP A 297 20.35 36.38 -7.97
CA ASP A 297 19.74 37.65 -7.57
C ASP A 297 18.21 37.54 -7.53
N ASP A 298 17.58 38.29 -6.61
CA ASP A 298 16.13 38.24 -6.36
C ASP A 298 15.30 38.48 -7.63
N GLU A 299 15.78 39.36 -8.52
CA GLU A 299 15.11 39.70 -9.79
C GLU A 299 15.18 38.53 -10.79
N GLU A 300 16.33 37.87 -10.89
CA GLU A 300 16.51 36.69 -11.73
C GLU A 300 15.64 35.54 -11.22
N LEU A 301 15.67 35.27 -9.91
CA LEU A 301 14.87 34.24 -9.28
C LEU A 301 13.36 34.46 -9.49
N MET A 302 12.88 35.71 -9.32
CA MET A 302 11.49 36.07 -9.58
C MET A 302 11.10 35.90 -11.04
N SER A 303 11.99 36.24 -11.97
CA SER A 303 11.75 36.05 -13.41
C SER A 303 11.58 34.56 -13.76
N ILE A 304 12.38 33.67 -13.17
CA ILE A 304 12.28 32.21 -13.35
C ILE A 304 10.93 31.71 -12.84
N LEU A 305 10.52 32.15 -11.65
CA LEU A 305 9.23 31.81 -11.06
C LEU A 305 8.07 32.30 -11.94
N GLN A 306 8.08 33.55 -12.41
CA GLN A 306 7.05 34.12 -13.29
C GLN A 306 6.97 33.40 -14.64
N ASN A 307 8.11 33.08 -15.24
CA ASN A 307 8.19 32.31 -16.48
C ASN A 307 7.57 30.91 -16.32
N SER A 308 7.70 30.29 -15.15
CA SER A 308 7.09 28.99 -14.85
C SER A 308 5.55 29.07 -14.79
N HIS A 309 5.00 30.13 -14.20
CA HIS A 309 3.55 30.35 -14.10
C HIS A 309 2.92 30.72 -15.45
N ASN A 310 3.48 31.70 -16.16
CA ASN A 310 2.94 32.24 -17.41
C ASN A 310 2.83 31.17 -18.50
N LYS A 311 3.80 30.23 -18.56
CA LYS A 311 3.78 29.10 -19.50
C LYS A 311 2.71 28.06 -19.16
N VAL A 312 2.32 27.91 -17.89
CA VAL A 312 1.22 27.01 -17.50
C VAL A 312 -0.14 27.69 -17.72
N ALA A 313 -0.24 28.99 -17.40
CA ALA A 313 -1.43 29.80 -17.68
C ALA A 313 -1.76 29.87 -19.18
N SER A 314 -0.75 29.90 -20.06
CA SER A 314 -0.95 29.85 -21.51
C SER A 314 -1.53 28.52 -22.02
N PHE A 315 -1.28 27.41 -21.31
CA PHE A 315 -1.89 26.11 -21.60
C PHE A 315 -3.31 25.98 -21.01
N GLY A 316 -3.60 26.66 -19.89
CA GLY A 316 -4.88 26.58 -19.17
C GLY A 316 -5.98 27.53 -19.68
N ASN A 317 -5.66 28.56 -20.48
CA ASN A 317 -6.61 29.61 -20.89
C ASN A 317 -7.58 29.24 -22.03
N LYS A 318 -7.77 27.96 -22.34
CA LYS A 318 -8.75 27.48 -23.34
C LYS A 318 -10.00 26.81 -22.75
N PHE A 319 -10.26 26.94 -21.45
CA PHE A 319 -11.34 26.17 -20.82
C PHE A 319 -12.55 27.04 -20.44
N THR A 320 -13.70 26.75 -21.06
CA THR A 320 -14.99 27.44 -20.82
C THR A 320 -16.03 26.41 -20.33
N LYS A 321 -17.03 26.84 -19.55
CA LYS A 321 -18.02 25.97 -18.87
C LYS A 321 -18.80 24.94 -19.74
N ARG A 322 -18.72 24.97 -21.07
CA ARG A 322 -19.23 23.90 -21.96
C ARG A 322 -18.41 22.60 -21.90
N ASP A 323 -17.22 22.65 -21.29
CA ASP A 323 -16.26 21.55 -21.27
C ASP A 323 -16.57 20.45 -20.23
N LEU A 324 -17.60 20.52 -19.39
CA LEU A 324 -17.76 19.56 -18.29
C LEU A 324 -18.28 18.18 -18.76
N VAL A 325 -19.15 18.15 -19.77
CA VAL A 325 -19.62 16.90 -20.42
C VAL A 325 -18.59 16.39 -21.43
N ALA A 326 -17.91 17.31 -22.15
CA ALA A 326 -16.78 16.96 -23.01
C ALA A 326 -15.60 16.39 -22.20
N ASN A 327 -15.32 16.92 -21.00
CA ASN A 327 -14.33 16.41 -20.05
C ASN A 327 -14.67 15.00 -19.53
N MET A 328 -15.95 14.65 -19.42
CA MET A 328 -16.33 13.29 -19.03
C MET A 328 -16.06 12.31 -20.16
N LYS A 329 -16.34 12.71 -21.41
CA LYS A 329 -16.03 11.93 -22.62
C LYS A 329 -14.51 11.87 -22.89
N GLU A 330 -13.76 12.95 -22.70
CA GLU A 330 -12.29 12.98 -22.73
C GLU A 330 -11.67 12.16 -21.59
N LYS A 331 -12.25 12.16 -20.39
CA LYS A 331 -11.79 11.29 -19.29
C LYS A 331 -12.06 9.81 -19.58
N ILE A 332 -13.20 9.48 -20.18
CA ILE A 332 -13.53 8.11 -20.60
C ILE A 332 -12.65 7.68 -21.77
N ASP A 333 -12.47 8.52 -22.79
CA ASP A 333 -11.50 8.30 -23.88
C ASP A 333 -10.07 8.22 -23.32
N SER A 334 -9.75 8.98 -22.27
CA SER A 334 -8.48 8.93 -21.57
C SER A 334 -8.24 7.62 -20.81
N PHE A 335 -9.28 6.94 -20.32
CA PHE A 335 -9.16 5.61 -19.73
C PHE A 335 -9.01 4.53 -20.80
N THR A 336 -9.72 4.66 -21.93
CA THR A 336 -9.64 3.70 -23.03
C THR A 336 -8.34 3.83 -23.85
N ILE A 337 -7.64 4.96 -23.78
CA ILE A 337 -6.32 5.16 -24.41
C ILE A 337 -5.34 4.03 -24.08
N LEU A 338 -5.29 3.56 -22.81
CA LEU A 338 -4.38 2.48 -22.39
C LEU A 338 -4.67 1.13 -23.07
N PHE A 339 -5.88 0.97 -23.61
CA PHE A 339 -6.33 -0.26 -24.27
C PHE A 339 -6.43 -0.12 -25.80
N LYS A 340 -6.10 1.06 -26.34
CA LYS A 340 -6.34 1.41 -27.75
C LYS A 340 -5.35 0.73 -28.70
N THR A 341 -4.06 0.70 -28.35
CA THR A 341 -3.01 0.11 -29.19
C THR A 341 -2.55 -1.24 -28.65
N PRO A 342 -2.11 -2.17 -29.52
CA PRO A 342 -1.93 -3.57 -29.14
C PRO A 342 -0.76 -3.80 -28.15
N LYS A 343 0.39 -3.13 -28.32
CA LYS A 343 1.52 -3.28 -27.38
C LYS A 343 1.20 -2.60 -26.05
N LEU A 344 0.65 -1.39 -26.08
CA LEU A 344 0.26 -0.68 -24.85
C LEU A 344 -0.80 -1.47 -24.06
N ARG A 345 -1.78 -2.05 -24.75
CA ARG A 345 -2.80 -2.92 -24.12
C ARG A 345 -2.18 -4.14 -23.45
N ARG A 346 -1.23 -4.81 -24.12
CA ARG A 346 -0.52 -5.98 -23.56
C ARG A 346 0.29 -5.60 -22.33
N ILE A 347 1.00 -4.47 -22.36
CA ILE A 347 1.74 -3.94 -21.21
C ILE A 347 0.79 -3.61 -20.06
N THR A 348 -0.30 -2.89 -20.33
CA THR A 348 -1.28 -2.48 -19.33
C THR A 348 -1.92 -3.69 -18.65
N LEU A 349 -2.46 -4.64 -19.43
CA LEU A 349 -3.08 -5.85 -18.87
C LEU A 349 -2.08 -6.73 -18.12
N GLY A 350 -0.85 -6.86 -18.65
CA GLY A 350 0.21 -7.61 -17.98
C GLY A 350 0.57 -6.99 -16.62
N LEU A 351 0.75 -5.66 -16.58
CA LEU A 351 1.03 -4.95 -15.34
C LEU A 351 -0.14 -5.01 -14.36
N TYR A 352 -1.40 -4.93 -14.82
CA TYR A 352 -2.57 -5.08 -13.96
C TYR A 352 -2.57 -6.43 -13.22
N VAL A 353 -2.32 -7.52 -13.94
CA VAL A 353 -2.23 -8.86 -13.36
C VAL A 353 -1.06 -8.95 -12.38
N ILE A 354 0.13 -8.45 -12.76
CA ILE A 354 1.32 -8.49 -11.91
C ILE A 354 1.13 -7.66 -10.63
N TYR A 355 0.58 -6.46 -10.73
CA TYR A 355 0.34 -5.58 -9.58
C TYR A 355 -0.71 -6.16 -8.62
N LEU A 356 -1.78 -6.77 -9.16
CA LEU A 356 -2.76 -7.49 -8.35
C LEU A 356 -2.07 -8.61 -7.55
N ILE A 357 -1.32 -9.46 -8.24
CA ILE A 357 -0.68 -10.63 -7.62
C ILE A 357 0.38 -10.22 -6.60
N VAL A 358 1.27 -9.29 -6.94
CA VAL A 358 2.36 -8.90 -6.04
C VAL A 358 1.85 -8.34 -4.72
N ASN A 359 0.78 -7.52 -4.75
CA ASN A 359 0.17 -7.00 -3.53
C ASN A 359 -0.62 -8.07 -2.78
N MET A 360 -1.33 -8.94 -3.48
CA MET A 360 -2.06 -10.06 -2.85
C MET A 360 -1.11 -10.97 -2.07
N VAL A 361 0.00 -11.40 -2.69
CA VAL A 361 1.01 -12.25 -2.07
C VAL A 361 1.74 -11.51 -0.95
N TYR A 362 2.12 -10.24 -1.17
CA TYR A 362 2.81 -9.42 -0.17
C TYR A 362 2.00 -9.24 1.11
N TYR A 363 0.73 -8.79 1.00
CA TYR A 363 -0.13 -8.61 2.16
C TYR A 363 -0.58 -9.94 2.75
N GLY A 364 -0.76 -10.96 1.91
CA GLY A 364 -1.12 -12.32 2.35
C GLY A 364 -0.06 -12.86 3.30
N LEU A 365 1.20 -12.88 2.84
CA LEU A 365 2.31 -13.32 3.67
C LEU A 365 2.46 -12.51 4.96
N SER A 366 2.36 -11.18 4.88
CA SER A 366 2.47 -10.33 6.07
C SER A 366 1.37 -10.56 7.10
N LEU A 367 0.17 -10.98 6.68
CA LEU A 367 -0.96 -11.22 7.57
C LEU A 367 -1.05 -12.69 8.03
N SER A 368 -0.37 -13.63 7.37
CA SER A 368 -0.36 -15.05 7.73
C SER A 368 0.47 -15.40 8.98
N GLY A 369 0.89 -14.42 9.78
CA GLY A 369 1.72 -14.67 10.96
C GLY A 369 1.05 -15.58 11.99
N GLY A 370 -0.28 -15.47 12.16
CA GLY A 370 -1.05 -16.33 13.06
C GLY A 370 -1.32 -17.75 12.53
N THR A 371 -1.12 -18.01 11.23
CA THR A 371 -1.37 -19.33 10.62
C THR A 371 -0.09 -20.10 10.34
N LEU A 372 1.01 -19.39 10.00
CA LEU A 372 2.29 -20.00 9.60
C LEU A 372 3.33 -20.06 10.73
N SER A 373 3.04 -19.44 11.88
CA SER A 373 3.96 -19.41 13.02
C SER A 373 3.21 -19.54 14.34
N GLU A 374 3.81 -20.24 15.30
CA GLU A 374 3.35 -20.25 16.69
C GLU A 374 3.52 -18.89 17.37
N ASN A 375 4.48 -18.06 16.92
CA ASN A 375 4.73 -16.73 17.46
C ASN A 375 4.50 -15.66 16.39
N PRO A 376 3.29 -15.08 16.32
CA PRO A 376 2.93 -14.12 15.26
C PRO A 376 3.72 -12.81 15.39
N PHE A 377 4.22 -12.48 16.59
CA PHE A 377 5.03 -11.28 16.84
C PHE A 377 6.41 -11.38 16.17
N VAL A 378 7.11 -12.49 16.41
CA VAL A 378 8.43 -12.76 15.80
C VAL A 378 8.29 -12.83 14.28
N PHE A 379 7.23 -13.48 13.79
CA PHE A 379 6.94 -13.55 12.36
C PHE A 379 6.81 -12.16 11.73
N MET A 380 6.09 -11.22 12.36
CA MET A 380 5.95 -9.85 11.86
C MET A 380 7.29 -9.09 11.88
N VAL A 381 8.09 -9.25 12.93
CA VAL A 381 9.43 -8.63 13.02
C VAL A 381 10.34 -9.16 11.90
N LEU A 382 10.37 -10.47 11.68
CA LEU A 382 11.15 -11.08 10.60
C LEU A 382 10.63 -10.62 9.22
N SER A 383 9.31 -10.48 9.06
CA SER A 383 8.69 -10.00 7.83
C SER A 383 9.17 -8.59 7.47
N GLY A 384 9.20 -7.66 8.44
CA GLY A 384 9.75 -6.33 8.26
C GLY A 384 11.27 -6.33 8.03
N LEU A 385 12.00 -7.21 8.72
CA LEU A 385 13.45 -7.37 8.56
C LEU A 385 13.82 -7.81 7.13
N MET A 386 13.02 -8.67 6.49
CA MET A 386 13.26 -9.14 5.11
C MET A 386 13.07 -8.04 4.06
N GLU A 387 12.38 -6.94 4.37
CA GLU A 387 12.18 -5.84 3.42
C GLU A 387 13.44 -4.98 3.24
N ILE A 388 14.21 -4.78 4.30
CA ILE A 388 15.46 -4.01 4.27
C ILE A 388 16.46 -4.57 3.23
N PRO A 389 16.82 -5.87 3.25
CA PRO A 389 17.68 -6.43 2.21
C PRO A 389 17.00 -6.41 0.84
N ALA A 390 15.70 -6.68 0.72
CA ALA A 390 14.98 -6.62 -0.56
C ALA A 390 15.13 -5.26 -1.27
N TYR A 391 14.93 -4.17 -0.52
CA TYR A 391 15.08 -2.82 -1.05
C TYR A 391 16.55 -2.48 -1.37
N SER A 392 17.47 -2.90 -0.51
CA SER A 392 18.91 -2.61 -0.66
C SER A 392 19.53 -3.30 -1.88
N VAL A 393 19.11 -4.53 -2.20
CA VAL A 393 19.64 -5.28 -3.36
C VAL A 393 18.99 -4.88 -4.68
N THR A 394 17.88 -4.13 -4.66
CA THR A 394 17.13 -3.78 -5.88
C THR A 394 18.00 -3.03 -6.89
N VAL A 395 18.68 -1.94 -6.48
CA VAL A 395 19.51 -1.12 -7.39
C VAL A 395 20.66 -1.90 -8.01
N PRO A 396 21.53 -2.60 -7.25
CA PRO A 396 22.65 -3.31 -7.85
C PRO A 396 22.17 -4.41 -8.81
N ILE A 397 21.10 -5.13 -8.47
CA ILE A 397 20.52 -6.16 -9.34
C ILE A 397 20.00 -5.54 -10.64
N VAL A 398 19.21 -4.48 -10.56
CA VAL A 398 18.60 -3.82 -11.74
C VAL A 398 19.65 -3.16 -12.64
N SER A 399 20.71 -2.63 -12.05
CA SER A 399 21.82 -2.03 -12.79
C SER A 399 22.62 -3.05 -13.60
N ARG A 400 22.78 -4.28 -13.09
CA ARG A 400 23.58 -5.34 -13.72
C ARG A 400 22.80 -6.22 -14.68
N PHE A 401 21.55 -6.58 -14.34
CA PHE A 401 20.77 -7.59 -15.06
C PHE A 401 19.54 -7.02 -15.78
N GLY A 402 19.35 -5.70 -15.76
CA GLY A 402 18.12 -5.07 -16.24
C GLY A 402 16.94 -5.29 -15.29
N ARG A 403 15.73 -4.97 -15.76
CA ARG A 403 14.53 -4.96 -14.91
C ARG A 403 13.73 -6.25 -15.06
N LYS A 404 13.59 -6.73 -16.29
CA LYS A 404 12.77 -7.89 -16.64
C LYS A 404 13.26 -9.17 -15.96
N LEU A 405 14.55 -9.51 -16.13
CA LEU A 405 15.12 -10.77 -15.63
C LEU A 405 14.98 -10.89 -14.10
N PRO A 406 15.44 -9.91 -13.30
CA PRO A 406 15.24 -9.94 -11.85
C PRO A 406 13.78 -10.03 -11.41
N THR A 407 12.86 -9.39 -12.13
CA THR A 407 11.43 -9.39 -11.76
C THR A 407 10.81 -10.79 -11.85
N TRP A 408 10.97 -11.48 -12.99
CA TRP A 408 10.37 -12.83 -13.13
C TRP A 408 11.08 -13.87 -12.27
N VAL A 409 12.41 -13.76 -12.09
CA VAL A 409 13.17 -14.63 -11.18
C VAL A 409 12.67 -14.47 -9.74
N SER A 410 12.41 -13.23 -9.30
CA SER A 410 11.88 -12.97 -7.96
C SER A 410 10.49 -13.58 -7.76
N PHE A 411 9.61 -13.48 -8.76
CA PHE A 411 8.30 -14.16 -8.72
C PHE A 411 8.43 -15.68 -8.71
N LEU A 412 9.35 -16.24 -9.50
CA LEU A 412 9.63 -17.67 -9.53
C LEU A 412 10.11 -18.18 -8.17
N LEU A 413 11.10 -17.52 -7.58
CA LEU A 413 11.65 -17.86 -6.26
C LEU A 413 10.58 -17.75 -5.16
N SER A 414 9.75 -16.69 -5.19
CA SER A 414 8.62 -16.57 -4.29
C SER A 414 7.61 -17.70 -4.47
N GLY A 415 7.27 -18.06 -5.72
CA GLY A 415 6.35 -19.14 -6.02
C GLY A 415 6.83 -20.49 -5.50
N ILE A 416 8.09 -20.85 -5.77
CA ILE A 416 8.70 -22.09 -5.30
C ILE A 416 8.69 -22.17 -3.78
N ALA A 417 9.10 -21.10 -3.10
CA ALA A 417 9.18 -21.08 -1.64
C ALA A 417 7.81 -21.26 -0.98
N LEU A 418 6.77 -20.63 -1.52
CA LEU A 418 5.41 -20.72 -0.98
C LEU A 418 4.75 -22.06 -1.28
N LEU A 419 4.98 -22.65 -2.47
CA LEU A 419 4.49 -23.99 -2.78
C LEU A 419 5.20 -25.06 -1.93
N ALA A 420 6.48 -24.86 -1.57
CA ALA A 420 7.22 -25.77 -0.71
C ALA A 420 6.70 -25.81 0.74
N ILE A 421 5.91 -24.82 1.17
CA ILE A 421 5.25 -24.86 2.49
C ILE A 421 4.22 -25.99 2.56
N ALA A 422 3.48 -26.25 1.49
CA ALA A 422 2.38 -27.23 1.49
C ALA A 422 2.79 -28.68 1.81
N PRO A 423 3.87 -29.24 1.26
CA PRO A 423 4.33 -30.58 1.63
C PRO A 423 5.09 -30.62 2.96
N THR A 424 5.35 -29.48 3.61
CA THR A 424 6.13 -29.44 4.85
C THR A 424 5.23 -29.82 6.04
N PRO A 425 5.59 -30.85 6.83
CA PRO A 425 4.82 -31.22 8.01
C PRO A 425 4.78 -30.09 9.05
N THR A 426 3.63 -29.94 9.73
CA THR A 426 3.34 -28.83 10.65
C THR A 426 4.26 -28.76 11.87
N ASN A 427 4.93 -29.85 12.24
CA ASN A 427 5.90 -29.89 13.32
C ASN A 427 7.22 -29.15 13.00
N TYR A 428 7.52 -28.86 11.74
CA TYR A 428 8.72 -28.12 11.33
C TYR A 428 8.44 -26.62 11.15
N VAL A 429 7.96 -25.97 12.20
CA VAL A 429 7.53 -24.56 12.19
C VAL A 429 8.62 -23.61 11.67
N TRP A 430 9.87 -23.77 12.12
CA TRP A 430 10.97 -22.91 11.66
C TRP A 430 11.32 -23.07 10.18
N THR A 431 11.08 -24.26 9.60
CA THR A 431 11.23 -24.48 8.16
C THR A 431 10.14 -23.74 7.40
N ILE A 432 8.89 -23.81 7.86
CA ILE A 432 7.75 -23.06 7.29
C ILE A 432 8.01 -21.56 7.36
N VAL A 433 8.43 -21.05 8.52
CA VAL A 433 8.77 -19.63 8.71
C VAL A 433 9.93 -19.23 7.79
N SER A 434 10.98 -20.04 7.68
CA SER A 434 12.12 -19.73 6.81
C SER A 434 11.73 -19.66 5.33
N LEU A 435 10.90 -20.61 4.87
CA LEU A 435 10.35 -20.59 3.51
C LEU A 435 9.46 -19.37 3.27
N ALA A 436 8.61 -19.02 4.23
CA ALA A 436 7.76 -17.83 4.17
C ALA A 436 8.60 -16.54 4.13
N MET A 437 9.68 -16.45 4.93
CA MET A 437 10.59 -15.30 4.95
C MET A 437 11.38 -15.17 3.65
N PHE A 438 11.83 -16.28 3.07
CA PHE A 438 12.47 -16.27 1.75
C PHE A 438 11.49 -15.85 0.65
N GLY A 439 10.24 -16.33 0.70
CA GLY A 439 9.17 -15.86 -0.18
C GLY A 439 8.88 -14.36 0.00
N LYS A 440 8.85 -13.88 1.25
CA LYS A 440 8.66 -12.46 1.59
C LYS A 440 9.79 -11.58 1.05
N LEU A 441 11.05 -12.02 1.17
CA LEU A 441 12.21 -11.34 0.58
C LEU A 441 12.07 -11.24 -0.96
N ALA A 442 11.74 -12.36 -1.60
CA ALA A 442 11.62 -12.45 -3.06
C ALA A 442 10.46 -11.58 -3.59
N ILE A 443 9.27 -11.65 -2.98
CA ILE A 443 8.13 -10.83 -3.41
C ILE A 443 8.35 -9.33 -3.17
N SER A 444 9.02 -8.96 -2.07
CA SER A 444 9.35 -7.57 -1.77
C SER A 444 10.38 -7.01 -2.76
N THR A 445 11.34 -7.85 -3.18
CA THR A 445 12.29 -7.52 -4.23
C THR A 445 11.58 -7.34 -5.57
N ALA A 446 10.68 -8.26 -5.94
CA ALA A 446 9.86 -8.15 -7.15
C ALA A 446 9.04 -6.84 -7.15
N TYR A 447 8.42 -6.50 -6.02
CA TYR A 447 7.61 -5.29 -5.90
C TYR A 447 8.45 -4.01 -6.06
N SER A 448 9.62 -3.97 -5.41
CA SER A 448 10.57 -2.86 -5.51
C SER A 448 11.05 -2.63 -6.95
N ILE A 449 11.41 -3.70 -7.67
CA ILE A 449 11.82 -3.61 -9.08
C ILE A 449 10.65 -3.16 -9.97
N LEU A 450 9.44 -3.67 -9.71
CA LEU A 450 8.24 -3.36 -10.49
C LEU A 450 7.89 -1.86 -10.47
N MET A 451 8.15 -1.18 -9.35
CA MET A 451 7.98 0.28 -9.23
C MET A 451 8.80 1.04 -10.29
N PHE A 452 10.04 0.63 -10.53
CA PHE A 452 10.88 1.21 -11.60
C PHE A 452 10.45 0.71 -12.98
N TYR A 453 10.27 -0.60 -13.12
CA TYR A 453 10.01 -1.23 -14.41
C TYR A 453 8.75 -0.69 -15.07
N SER A 454 7.68 -0.47 -14.30
CA SER A 454 6.44 0.10 -14.80
C SER A 454 6.59 1.56 -15.28
N THR A 455 7.48 2.36 -14.69
CA THR A 455 7.77 3.73 -15.17
C THR A 455 8.49 3.72 -16.52
N GLU A 456 9.28 2.69 -16.80
CA GLU A 456 10.02 2.54 -18.07
C GLU A 456 9.16 1.94 -19.19
N LEU A 457 8.17 1.11 -18.83
CA LEU A 457 7.26 0.45 -19.78
C LEU A 457 6.21 1.39 -20.38
N PHE A 458 5.69 2.32 -19.57
CA PHE A 458 4.67 3.26 -20.05
C PHE A 458 5.31 4.49 -20.70
N PRO A 459 4.84 4.88 -21.90
CA PRO A 459 5.36 6.07 -22.57
C PRO A 459 5.01 7.34 -21.81
N THR A 460 5.89 8.33 -21.91
CA THR A 460 5.84 9.55 -21.07
C THR A 460 4.45 10.21 -21.06
N GLU A 461 3.76 10.26 -22.20
CA GLU A 461 2.42 10.87 -22.34
C GLU A 461 1.29 10.18 -21.54
N VAL A 462 1.38 8.88 -21.28
CA VAL A 462 0.37 8.11 -20.53
C VAL A 462 0.93 7.45 -19.26
N ARG A 463 2.20 7.67 -18.94
CA ARG A 463 2.91 7.05 -17.81
C ARG A 463 2.20 7.22 -16.48
N SER A 464 1.86 8.45 -16.13
CA SER A 464 1.17 8.75 -14.87
C SER A 464 -0.18 8.01 -14.77
N ARG A 465 -0.92 7.91 -15.89
CA ARG A 465 -2.21 7.21 -15.95
C ARG A 465 -2.04 5.70 -15.79
N GLY A 466 -1.14 5.09 -16.57
CA GLY A 466 -0.87 3.66 -16.54
C GLY A 466 -0.36 3.18 -15.18
N LEU A 467 0.52 3.96 -14.54
CA LEU A 467 0.97 3.71 -13.17
C LEU A 467 -0.17 3.83 -12.16
N GLY A 468 -0.95 4.91 -12.23
CA GLY A 468 -2.08 5.14 -11.32
C GLY A 468 -3.09 4.00 -11.33
N THR A 469 -3.51 3.55 -12.52
CA THR A 469 -4.47 2.46 -12.64
C THR A 469 -3.90 1.09 -12.27
N SER A 470 -2.60 0.88 -12.50
CA SER A 470 -1.89 -0.32 -12.06
C SER A 470 -1.80 -0.40 -10.51
N PHE A 471 -1.55 0.73 -9.83
CA PHE A 471 -1.62 0.79 -8.36
C PHE A 471 -3.03 0.56 -7.84
N MET A 472 -4.07 1.05 -8.52
CA MET A 472 -5.45 0.73 -8.15
C MET A 472 -5.70 -0.79 -8.24
N MET A 473 -5.23 -1.45 -9.30
CA MET A 473 -5.35 -2.89 -9.44
C MET A 473 -4.58 -3.66 -8.34
N SER A 474 -3.45 -3.13 -7.89
CA SER A 474 -2.70 -3.71 -6.76
C SER A 474 -3.52 -3.72 -5.47
N ARG A 475 -4.34 -2.69 -5.23
CA ARG A 475 -5.19 -2.63 -4.03
C ARG A 475 -6.30 -3.68 -4.03
N ILE A 476 -6.81 -4.06 -5.19
CA ILE A 476 -7.75 -5.19 -5.30
C ILE A 476 -7.10 -6.47 -4.77
N GLY A 477 -5.84 -6.73 -5.13
CA GLY A 477 -5.08 -7.84 -4.57
C GLY A 477 -4.99 -7.83 -3.04
N SER A 478 -4.71 -6.65 -2.45
CA SER A 478 -4.67 -6.50 -0.98
C SER A 478 -6.03 -6.58 -0.30
N ILE A 479 -7.14 -6.28 -1.00
CA ILE A 479 -8.52 -6.43 -0.49
C ILE A 479 -8.92 -7.90 -0.42
N VAL A 480 -8.53 -8.68 -1.43
CA VAL A 480 -8.87 -10.11 -1.53
C VAL A 480 -8.02 -10.96 -0.58
N SER A 481 -6.77 -10.57 -0.33
CA SER A 481 -5.82 -11.39 0.42
C SER A 481 -6.27 -11.83 1.83
N PRO A 482 -6.82 -10.95 2.70
CA PRO A 482 -7.31 -11.36 4.02
C PRO A 482 -8.43 -12.40 3.97
N PHE A 483 -9.31 -12.34 2.95
CA PHE A 483 -10.37 -13.34 2.76
C PHE A 483 -9.82 -14.70 2.36
N ILE A 484 -8.72 -14.76 1.60
CA ILE A 484 -8.03 -16.02 1.28
C ILE A 484 -7.53 -16.67 2.57
N ILE A 485 -6.91 -15.90 3.47
CA ILE A 485 -6.44 -16.40 4.78
C ILE A 485 -7.62 -16.86 5.63
N GLU A 486 -8.67 -16.07 5.73
CA GLU A 486 -9.83 -16.37 6.58
C GLU A 486 -10.59 -17.61 6.12
N ILE A 487 -10.85 -17.75 4.81
CA ILE A 487 -11.66 -18.83 4.26
C ILE A 487 -10.85 -20.12 4.13
N LEU A 488 -9.62 -20.05 3.61
CA LEU A 488 -8.81 -21.25 3.36
C LEU A 488 -7.92 -21.60 4.55
N GLY A 489 -7.38 -20.60 5.26
CA GLY A 489 -6.44 -20.82 6.37
C GLY A 489 -7.10 -21.37 7.64
N SER A 490 -8.40 -21.09 7.84
CA SER A 490 -9.18 -21.70 8.93
C SER A 490 -9.42 -23.19 8.69
N ALA A 491 -9.64 -23.61 7.44
CA ALA A 491 -9.81 -25.02 7.09
C ALA A 491 -8.47 -25.76 6.97
N TYR A 492 -7.48 -25.15 6.31
CA TYR A 492 -6.18 -25.75 6.02
C TYR A 492 -5.06 -24.70 6.09
N PRO A 493 -4.18 -24.74 7.11
CA PRO A 493 -3.14 -23.71 7.30
C PRO A 493 -2.19 -23.51 6.11
N TRP A 494 -1.95 -24.56 5.31
CA TRP A 494 -1.08 -24.53 4.13
C TRP A 494 -1.76 -23.99 2.85
N ALA A 495 -3.09 -23.98 2.79
CA ALA A 495 -3.83 -23.69 1.57
C ALA A 495 -3.66 -22.25 1.05
N PRO A 496 -3.63 -21.19 1.89
CA PRO A 496 -3.32 -19.83 1.44
C PRO A 496 -1.96 -19.75 0.72
N SER A 497 -0.94 -20.44 1.25
CA SER A 497 0.40 -20.46 0.66
C SER A 497 0.42 -21.07 -0.74
N VAL A 498 -0.42 -22.08 -1.01
CA VAL A 498 -0.56 -22.67 -2.35
C VAL A 498 -1.18 -21.68 -3.34
N VAL A 499 -2.21 -20.95 -2.92
CA VAL A 499 -2.85 -19.90 -3.74
C VAL A 499 -1.84 -18.79 -4.07
N TYR A 500 -1.11 -18.32 -3.07
CA TYR A 500 -0.09 -17.29 -3.25
C TYR A 500 1.09 -17.77 -4.11
N GLY A 501 1.55 -19.00 -3.90
CA GLY A 501 2.61 -19.61 -4.71
C GLY A 501 2.20 -19.77 -6.17
N GLY A 502 1.03 -20.36 -6.42
CA GLY A 502 0.51 -20.58 -7.78
C GLY A 502 0.24 -19.27 -8.53
N THR A 503 -0.27 -18.25 -7.85
CA THR A 503 -0.47 -16.93 -8.47
C THR A 503 0.86 -16.21 -8.69
N ALA A 504 1.87 -16.36 -7.82
CA ALA A 504 3.22 -15.85 -8.09
C ALA A 504 3.84 -16.49 -9.35
N PHE A 505 3.63 -17.79 -9.59
CA PHE A 505 4.03 -18.42 -10.86
C PHE A 505 3.32 -17.81 -12.07
N LEU A 506 2.02 -17.49 -11.96
CA LEU A 506 1.31 -16.77 -13.01
C LEU A 506 1.93 -15.39 -13.29
N ALA A 507 2.28 -14.63 -12.25
CA ALA A 507 2.97 -13.35 -12.42
C ALA A 507 4.36 -13.51 -13.08
N CYS A 508 5.09 -14.58 -12.75
CA CYS A 508 6.34 -14.94 -13.43
C CYS A 508 6.10 -15.13 -14.94
N LEU A 509 5.13 -15.96 -15.33
CA LEU A 509 4.79 -16.21 -16.72
C LEU A 509 4.40 -14.92 -17.46
N VAL A 510 3.55 -14.09 -16.87
CA VAL A 510 3.14 -12.80 -17.46
C VAL A 510 4.33 -11.86 -17.64
N THR A 511 5.24 -11.81 -16.67
CA THR A 511 6.45 -10.95 -16.72
C THR A 511 7.40 -11.37 -17.86
N ILE A 512 7.53 -12.66 -18.15
CA ILE A 512 8.35 -13.15 -19.28
C ILE A 512 7.86 -12.58 -20.62
N PHE A 513 6.56 -12.32 -20.75
CA PHE A 513 5.96 -11.75 -21.95
C PHE A 513 6.03 -10.22 -22.05
N LEU A 514 6.49 -9.53 -21.00
CA LEU A 514 6.72 -8.08 -21.05
C LEU A 514 8.03 -7.74 -21.78
N PRO A 515 8.13 -6.56 -22.42
CA PRO A 515 9.33 -6.16 -23.13
C PRO A 515 10.45 -5.80 -22.16
N ASP A 516 11.69 -6.15 -22.50
CA ASP A 516 12.87 -5.72 -21.73
C ASP A 516 13.20 -4.24 -22.02
N THR A 517 13.58 -3.51 -20.97
CA THR A 517 13.91 -2.07 -20.99
C THR A 517 15.41 -1.80 -20.89
N LEU A 518 16.23 -2.83 -20.65
CA LEU A 518 17.68 -2.66 -20.50
C LEU A 518 18.31 -2.04 -21.75
N GLY A 519 18.98 -0.91 -21.58
CA GLY A 519 19.73 -0.22 -22.64
C GLY A 519 18.87 0.43 -23.72
N LYS A 520 17.55 0.52 -23.54
CA LYS A 520 16.63 1.14 -24.51
C LYS A 520 16.23 2.54 -24.08
N ALA A 521 16.04 3.42 -25.07
CA ALA A 521 15.47 4.74 -24.83
C ALA A 521 14.02 4.61 -24.35
N LEU A 522 13.62 5.48 -23.42
CA LEU A 522 12.26 5.57 -22.93
C LEU A 522 11.34 6.09 -24.05
N PRO A 523 10.22 5.41 -24.36
CA PRO A 523 9.29 5.91 -25.35
C PRO A 523 8.59 7.16 -24.81
N ASP A 524 8.59 8.24 -25.58
CA ASP A 524 7.89 9.47 -25.20
C ASP A 524 6.43 9.45 -25.63
N THR A 525 6.15 8.85 -26.80
CA THR A 525 4.79 8.73 -27.36
C THR A 525 4.36 7.28 -27.60
N ILE A 526 3.05 7.05 -27.72
CA ILE A 526 2.46 5.75 -28.04
C ILE A 526 2.90 5.28 -29.43
N GLU A 527 3.04 6.18 -30.41
CA GLU A 527 3.48 5.82 -31.76
C GLU A 527 4.91 5.26 -31.77
N GLN A 528 5.80 5.84 -30.96
CA GLN A 528 7.15 5.35 -30.78
C GLN A 528 7.16 3.95 -30.15
N LEU A 529 6.34 3.72 -29.13
CA LEU A 529 6.19 2.40 -28.50
C LEU A 529 5.68 1.34 -29.49
N GLU A 530 4.71 1.70 -30.33
CA GLU A 530 4.14 0.81 -31.35
C GLU A 530 5.11 0.55 -32.52
N GLY A 531 6.18 1.34 -32.67
CA GLY A 531 7.21 1.16 -33.69
C GLY A 531 6.90 1.89 -35.00
N ALA A 532 6.04 2.91 -34.97
CA ALA A 532 5.67 3.67 -36.18
C ALA A 532 6.72 4.71 -36.60
N SER A 533 7.69 5.07 -35.73
CA SER A 533 8.73 6.06 -36.05
C SER A 533 9.89 5.53 -36.90
N GLU A 534 10.21 4.22 -36.84
CA GLU A 534 11.27 3.64 -37.68
C GLU A 534 10.92 3.71 -39.19
N GLN A 535 9.64 3.74 -39.55
CA GLN A 535 9.19 3.97 -40.94
C GLN A 535 9.24 5.43 -41.39
N PHE A 536 9.32 6.40 -40.46
CA PHE A 536 9.35 7.83 -40.79
C PHE A 536 10.78 8.37 -40.89
N GLU A 537 11.73 7.85 -40.10
CA GLU A 537 13.16 8.18 -40.25
C GLU A 537 13.77 7.55 -41.50
N SER A 538 13.34 6.35 -41.90
CA SER A 538 13.79 5.73 -43.16
C SER A 538 13.34 6.47 -44.43
N ARG A 539 12.38 7.41 -44.33
CA ARG A 539 11.93 8.28 -45.44
C ARG A 539 12.61 9.64 -45.48
N LYS A 540 13.33 10.06 -44.43
CA LYS A 540 14.00 11.37 -44.38
C LYS A 540 15.50 11.31 -44.74
N THR A 541 16.06 10.13 -44.94
CA THR A 541 17.47 9.93 -45.32
C THR A 541 17.72 9.96 -46.83
N TRP A 542 17.09 10.87 -47.57
CA TRP A 542 17.48 11.22 -48.95
C TRP A 542 17.27 12.72 -49.21
N ILE A 543 18.08 13.56 -48.57
CA ILE A 543 18.44 14.87 -49.12
C ILE A 543 19.96 14.87 -49.25
N PRO A 544 20.52 14.75 -50.47
CA PRO A 544 21.96 14.80 -50.65
C PRO A 544 22.43 16.24 -50.36
N VAL A 545 23.27 16.38 -49.35
CA VAL A 545 24.05 17.60 -49.12
C VAL A 545 25.03 17.74 -50.27
N GLN A 546 24.82 18.73 -51.14
CA GLN A 546 25.82 19.14 -52.12
C GLN A 546 27.04 19.67 -51.37
N THR A 547 28.16 18.97 -51.47
CA THR A 547 29.46 19.43 -51.02
C THR A 547 29.92 20.58 -51.91
N SER A 548 30.05 21.80 -51.35
CA SER A 548 30.71 22.91 -52.02
C SER A 548 32.23 22.67 -52.07
N GLU A 549 32.78 22.50 -53.27
CA GLU A 549 34.22 22.52 -53.51
C GLU A 549 34.80 23.89 -53.12
N ARG A 550 35.88 23.86 -52.32
CA ARG A 550 36.73 25.04 -52.04
C ARG A 550 37.66 25.26 -53.23
N SER A 551 37.63 26.47 -53.80
CA SER A 551 38.68 26.98 -54.68
C SER A 551 39.97 27.26 -53.89
N PRO A 552 41.17 27.05 -54.48
CA PRO A 552 42.44 27.39 -53.85
C PRO A 552 42.71 28.90 -53.91
N PRO A 553 43.57 29.43 -53.01
CA PRO A 553 43.91 30.85 -52.99
C PRO A 553 44.87 31.19 -54.14
N LEU A 554 44.67 32.39 -54.68
CA LEU A 554 45.63 33.07 -55.58
C LEU A 554 46.88 33.43 -54.78
N ASP A 555 48.03 32.93 -55.22
CA ASP A 555 49.26 33.69 -55.50
C ASP A 555 50.11 32.92 -56.52
#